data_AF-A0AAE0LVC8-F1
#
_entry.id   AF-A0AAE0LVC8-F1
#
_cell.length_a   1.000
_cell.length_b   1.000
_cell.length_c   1.000
_cell.angle_alpha   90.00
_cell.angle_beta   90.00
_cell.angle_gamma   90.00
#
_symmetry.space_group_name_H-M   'P 1'
#
loop_
_entity.id
_entity.type
_entity.pdbx_description
1 polymer ?
#
loop_
_entity_poly.entity_id
_entity_poly.type
_entity_poly.pdbx_seq_one_letter_code
_entity_poly.pdbx_strand_id
1 'polypeptide(L)'
;MLGLRFQTCSRLEHLQGISILKPCNSHRPSRCLKYHQHNNKMADKLRNQQELERLQAKFIGTGHPDTTSWEWKTNIHRDTYSSIAGHPPLLSYIALAENEPVAKVRVQMIRKMLQPAGPPPPREGEEAFVAPRQEES
;
A
#
# COMPACT_ATOMS: atom_id res chain seq x y z
N MET A 1 -0.62 -20.40 79.91
CA MET A 1 -1.27 -19.96 81.16
C MET A 1 -1.47 -18.45 81.08
N LEU A 2 -2.74 -18.04 81.19
CA LEU A 2 -3.27 -16.77 81.72
C LEU A 2 -2.53 -15.48 81.30
N GLY A 3 -3.14 -14.64 80.47
CA GLY A 3 -4.13 -13.66 80.94
C GLY A 3 -3.43 -12.28 80.99
N LEU A 4 -4.01 -11.13 80.73
CA LEU A 4 -5.39 -10.67 80.82
C LEU A 4 -5.44 -9.27 80.18
N ARG A 5 -6.59 -8.97 79.55
CA ARG A 5 -7.35 -7.71 79.66
C ARG A 5 -6.75 -6.41 79.09
N PHE A 6 -7.52 -5.46 78.58
CA PHE A 6 -8.89 -5.33 78.04
C PHE A 6 -9.05 -3.81 77.83
N GLN A 7 -9.91 -3.40 76.89
CA GLN A 7 -10.56 -2.08 76.81
C GLN A 7 -9.67 -0.87 76.42
N THR A 8 -10.01 0.04 75.49
CA THR A 8 -11.28 0.54 74.91
C THR A 8 -10.95 1.08 73.49
N CYS A 9 -11.69 0.78 72.42
CA CYS A 9 -12.98 1.34 71.99
C CYS A 9 -12.99 2.85 71.68
N SER A 10 -12.78 3.20 70.40
CA SER A 10 -13.46 4.31 69.69
C SER A 10 -13.22 4.10 68.18
N ARG A 11 -14.18 3.56 67.42
CA ARG A 11 -15.38 4.21 66.87
C ARG A 11 -15.10 4.89 65.51
N LEU A 12 -15.39 4.14 64.43
CA LEU A 12 -16.08 4.57 63.19
C LEU A 12 -16.21 3.31 62.30
N GLU A 13 -17.23 2.46 62.43
CA GLU A 13 -18.59 2.65 61.87
C GLU A 13 -18.55 3.30 60.46
N HIS A 14 -18.38 2.51 59.41
CA HIS A 14 -19.50 2.31 58.48
C HIS A 14 -19.32 1.05 57.64
N LEU A 15 -20.11 0.05 58.03
CA LEU A 15 -20.47 -1.11 57.25
C LEU A 15 -21.25 -0.67 56.01
N GLN A 16 -20.87 -1.19 54.84
CA GLN A 16 -21.76 -1.78 53.82
C GLN A 16 -20.87 -2.83 53.12
N GLY A 17 -21.08 -4.14 53.23
CA GLY A 17 -22.33 -4.88 53.18
C GLY A 17 -22.08 -6.02 52.20
N ILE A 18 -21.38 -7.07 52.67
CA ILE A 18 -21.17 -8.32 51.94
C ILE A 18 -22.53 -9.01 51.84
N SER A 19 -23.15 -8.96 50.66
CA SER A 19 -24.30 -9.79 50.31
C SER A 19 -23.87 -10.90 49.36
N ILE A 20 -24.00 -12.10 49.92
CA ILE A 20 -23.88 -13.43 49.37
C ILE A 20 -24.59 -13.57 48.00
N LEU A 21 -23.96 -14.38 47.14
CA LEU A 21 -24.43 -15.06 45.93
C LEU A 21 -25.90 -14.84 45.52
N LYS A 22 -26.06 -14.37 44.28
CA LYS A 22 -27.11 -14.85 43.38
C LYS A 22 -26.50 -15.18 42.01
N PRO A 23 -26.48 -16.45 41.57
CA PRO A 23 -26.18 -16.77 40.18
C PRO A 23 -27.42 -16.42 39.36
N CYS A 24 -27.39 -15.27 38.68
CA CYS A 24 -28.40 -14.94 37.69
C CYS A 24 -28.04 -15.66 36.38
N ASN A 25 -28.41 -16.93 36.30
CA ASN A 25 -28.51 -17.63 35.03
C ASN A 25 -29.78 -17.12 34.31
N SER A 26 -29.61 -16.13 33.45
CA SER A 26 -30.56 -15.93 32.35
C SER A 26 -29.81 -15.38 31.12
N HIS A 27 -29.68 -16.26 30.15
CA HIS A 27 -29.76 -15.99 28.72
C HIS A 27 -29.83 -14.50 28.30
N ARG A 28 -28.78 -14.02 27.62
CA ARG A 28 -28.83 -13.48 26.22
C ARG A 28 -27.57 -12.66 25.89
N PRO A 29 -26.58 -13.22 25.17
CA PRO A 29 -25.50 -12.41 24.61
C PRO A 29 -25.96 -11.83 23.27
N SER A 30 -26.82 -10.81 23.27
CA SER A 30 -27.30 -10.26 21.99
C SER A 30 -27.79 -8.82 22.10
N ARG A 31 -26.92 -7.86 22.47
CA ARG A 31 -27.16 -6.46 22.06
C ARG A 31 -26.01 -5.44 22.11
N CYS A 32 -24.75 -5.83 22.32
CA CYS A 32 -23.63 -4.85 22.29
C CYS A 32 -22.74 -4.91 21.04
N LEU A 33 -23.08 -5.71 20.02
CA LEU A 33 -22.21 -5.91 18.84
C LEU A 33 -22.45 -4.95 17.66
N LYS A 34 -23.33 -3.94 17.78
CA LYS A 34 -23.73 -3.12 16.62
C LYS A 34 -23.05 -1.75 16.50
N TYR A 35 -22.46 -1.21 17.57
CA TYR A 35 -21.71 0.07 17.50
C TYR A 35 -20.18 -0.09 17.44
N HIS A 36 -19.65 -1.27 17.75
CA HIS A 36 -18.20 -1.52 17.65
C HIS A 36 -17.72 -1.81 16.20
N GLN A 37 -18.64 -2.02 15.27
CA GLN A 37 -18.32 -2.41 13.90
C GLN A 37 -18.01 -1.19 12.99
N HIS A 38 -18.49 0.00 13.32
CA HIS A 38 -18.30 1.19 12.48
C HIS A 38 -16.89 1.81 12.63
N ASN A 39 -16.34 1.87 13.85
CA ASN A 39 -15.00 2.42 14.10
C ASN A 39 -13.87 1.52 13.56
N ASN A 40 -14.04 0.19 13.57
CA ASN A 40 -13.07 -0.71 12.98
C ASN A 40 -12.97 -0.54 11.44
N LYS A 41 -14.08 -0.21 10.76
CA LYS A 41 -14.11 -0.06 9.30
C LYS A 41 -13.27 1.11 8.77
N MET A 42 -13.12 2.20 9.53
CA MET A 42 -12.23 3.30 9.14
C MET A 42 -10.76 3.01 9.46
N ALA A 43 -10.49 2.31 10.57
CA ALA A 43 -9.14 1.87 10.92
C ALA A 43 -8.58 0.89 9.88
N ASP A 44 -9.40 -0.07 9.42
CA ASP A 44 -9.00 -1.04 8.39
C ASP A 44 -8.72 -0.38 7.04
N LYS A 45 -9.50 0.63 6.66
CA LYS A 45 -9.26 1.42 5.44
C LYS A 45 -7.90 2.13 5.47
N LEU A 46 -7.54 2.73 6.61
CA LEU A 46 -6.27 3.41 6.76
C LEU A 46 -5.10 2.41 6.72
N ARG A 47 -5.25 1.25 7.36
CA ARG A 47 -4.24 0.16 7.30
C ARG A 47 -4.05 -0.33 5.86
N ASN A 48 -5.14 -0.54 5.13
CA ASN A 48 -5.08 -0.97 3.72
C ASN A 48 -4.41 0.09 2.84
N GLN A 49 -4.67 1.37 3.08
CA GLN A 49 -4.04 2.47 2.35
C GLN A 49 -2.52 2.51 2.59
N GLN A 50 -2.09 2.38 3.84
CA GLN A 50 -0.67 2.29 4.20
C GLN A 50 0.00 1.06 3.58
N GLU A 51 -0.69 -0.08 3.55
CA GLU A 51 -0.19 -1.29 2.90
C GLU A 51 -0.06 -1.11 1.38
N LEU A 52 -1.02 -0.46 0.73
CA LEU A 52 -0.99 -0.12 -0.69
C LEU A 52 0.22 0.78 -1.01
N GLU A 53 0.41 1.86 -0.25
CA GLU A 53 1.54 2.78 -0.42
C GLU A 53 2.89 2.06 -0.22
N ARG A 54 2.96 1.18 0.78
CA ARG A 54 4.13 0.33 1.01
C ARG A 54 4.39 -0.65 -0.14
N LEU A 55 3.37 -1.11 -0.86
CA LEU A 55 3.51 -1.98 -2.03
C LEU A 55 3.91 -1.17 -3.27
N GLN A 56 3.31 0.01 -3.47
CA GLN A 56 3.66 0.94 -4.55
C GLN A 56 5.12 1.39 -4.49
N ALA A 57 5.66 1.59 -3.29
CA ALA A 57 7.08 1.91 -3.09
C ALA A 57 8.03 0.75 -3.47
N LYS A 58 7.55 -0.50 -3.45
CA LYS A 58 8.36 -1.69 -3.80
C LYS A 58 8.22 -2.07 -5.28
N PHE A 59 6.99 -2.02 -5.79
CA PHE A 59 6.65 -2.49 -7.13
C PHE A 59 6.40 -1.29 -8.03
N ILE A 60 7.43 -0.93 -8.78
CA ILE A 60 7.39 0.13 -9.78
C ILE A 60 6.32 -0.25 -10.83
N GLY A 61 5.50 0.73 -11.23
CA GLY A 61 4.41 0.53 -12.18
C GLY A 61 3.05 0.19 -11.55
N THR A 62 2.97 0.07 -10.23
CA THR A 62 1.69 -0.08 -9.53
C THR A 62 0.86 1.20 -9.66
N GLY A 63 -0.31 1.10 -10.28
CA GLY A 63 -1.20 2.25 -10.51
C GLY A 63 -1.98 2.71 -9.26
N HIS A 64 -2.58 3.89 -9.37
CA HIS A 64 -3.57 4.44 -8.45
C HIS A 64 -4.76 4.99 -9.29
N PRO A 65 -5.91 5.31 -8.68
CA PRO A 65 -7.09 5.73 -9.44
C PRO A 65 -6.88 6.99 -10.30
N ASP A 66 -5.94 7.87 -9.93
CA ASP A 66 -5.62 9.08 -10.69
C ASP A 66 -4.33 8.94 -11.53
N THR A 67 -3.89 7.70 -11.82
CA THR A 67 -2.79 7.44 -12.75
C THR A 67 -3.13 7.98 -14.13
N THR A 68 -2.25 8.84 -14.65
CA THR A 68 -2.45 9.44 -15.96
C THR A 68 -2.24 8.42 -17.08
N SER A 69 -2.90 8.64 -18.23
CA SER A 69 -2.71 7.77 -19.40
C SER A 69 -1.26 7.74 -19.89
N TRP A 70 -0.51 8.83 -19.69
CA TRP A 70 0.92 8.90 -20.02
C TRP A 70 1.76 8.02 -19.09
N GLU A 71 1.57 8.12 -17.76
CA GLU A 71 2.28 7.28 -16.78
C GLU A 71 2.05 5.78 -17.08
N TRP A 72 0.79 5.39 -17.29
CA TRP A 72 0.44 4.01 -17.66
C TRP A 72 1.19 3.57 -18.93
N LYS A 73 1.12 4.34 -20.01
CA LYS A 73 1.81 4.02 -21.26
C LYS A 73 3.32 3.90 -21.04
N THR A 74 3.95 4.83 -20.32
CA THR A 74 5.40 4.78 -20.10
C THR A 74 5.84 3.52 -19.35
N ASN A 75 5.05 3.05 -18.38
CA ASN A 75 5.32 1.81 -17.67
C ASN A 75 5.23 0.60 -18.60
N ILE A 76 4.17 0.50 -19.42
CA ILE A 76 4.02 -0.58 -20.40
C ILE A 76 5.18 -0.64 -21.41
N HIS A 77 5.64 0.51 -21.91
CA HIS A 77 6.77 0.54 -22.84
C HIS A 77 8.07 0.11 -22.15
N ARG A 78 8.32 0.57 -20.92
CA ARG A 78 9.50 0.14 -20.14
C ARG A 78 9.50 -1.36 -19.87
N ASP A 79 8.34 -1.94 -19.54
CA ASP A 79 8.21 -3.38 -19.32
C ASP A 79 8.45 -4.18 -20.62
N THR A 80 7.98 -3.65 -21.75
CA THR A 80 8.20 -4.24 -23.07
C THR A 80 9.68 -4.23 -23.43
N TYR A 81 10.37 -3.09 -23.30
CA TYR A 81 11.81 -3.00 -23.59
C TYR A 81 12.66 -3.84 -22.63
N SER A 82 12.29 -3.89 -21.35
CA SER A 82 12.92 -4.76 -20.36
C SER A 82 12.79 -6.23 -20.75
N SER A 83 11.59 -6.65 -21.18
CA SER A 83 11.34 -8.01 -21.66
C SER A 83 12.15 -8.35 -22.90
N ILE A 84 12.25 -7.42 -23.87
CA ILE A 84 13.07 -7.59 -25.06
C ILE A 84 14.56 -7.74 -24.71
N ALA A 85 15.09 -6.89 -23.83
CA ALA A 85 16.49 -6.92 -23.44
C ALA A 85 16.85 -8.14 -22.56
N GLY A 86 15.90 -8.64 -21.78
CA GLY A 86 16.07 -9.77 -20.87
C GLY A 86 15.95 -11.15 -21.51
N HIS A 87 15.19 -11.30 -22.61
CA HIS A 87 14.97 -12.59 -23.27
C HIS A 87 15.86 -12.74 -24.52
N PRO A 88 16.91 -13.60 -24.49
CA PRO A 88 17.80 -13.82 -25.62
C PRO A 88 17.13 -14.18 -26.96
N PRO A 89 16.06 -15.01 -27.02
CA PRO A 89 15.44 -15.33 -28.30
C PRO A 89 14.71 -14.11 -28.91
N LEU A 90 14.06 -13.30 -28.08
CA LEU A 90 13.35 -12.10 -28.52
C LEU A 90 14.33 -11.02 -28.99
N LEU A 91 15.43 -10.84 -28.26
CA LEU A 91 16.49 -9.92 -28.65
C LEU A 91 17.14 -10.34 -29.98
N SER A 92 17.42 -11.63 -30.15
CA SER A 92 17.99 -12.18 -31.39
C SER A 92 17.04 -12.00 -32.57
N TYR A 93 15.74 -12.19 -32.36
CA TYR A 93 14.73 -11.98 -33.41
C TYR A 93 14.75 -10.54 -33.94
N ILE A 94 14.82 -9.55 -33.05
CA ILE A 94 14.88 -8.13 -33.44
C ILE A 94 16.22 -7.78 -34.08
N ALA A 95 17.33 -8.30 -33.54
CA ALA A 95 18.66 -8.07 -34.11
C ALA A 95 18.81 -8.62 -35.53
N LEU A 96 18.18 -9.76 -35.83
CA LEU A 96 18.12 -10.30 -37.18
C LEU A 96 17.27 -9.43 -38.11
N ALA A 97 16.16 -8.88 -37.63
CA ALA A 97 15.29 -8.01 -38.43
C ALA A 97 15.94 -6.65 -38.76
N GLU A 98 16.66 -6.07 -37.79
CA GLU A 98 17.36 -4.78 -37.95
C GLU A 98 18.77 -4.92 -38.57
N ASN A 99 19.26 -6.15 -38.75
CA ASN A 99 20.62 -6.46 -39.23
C ASN A 99 21.73 -5.73 -38.43
N GLU A 100 21.57 -5.69 -37.12
CA GLU A 100 22.51 -5.04 -36.19
C GLU A 100 23.03 -6.05 -35.15
N PRO A 101 24.24 -5.87 -34.60
CA PRO A 101 24.74 -6.80 -33.60
C PRO A 101 23.87 -6.74 -32.34
N VAL A 102 23.63 -7.91 -31.74
CA VAL A 102 22.79 -8.10 -30.55
C VAL A 102 23.14 -7.11 -29.41
N ALA A 103 24.42 -6.80 -29.25
CA ALA A 103 24.89 -5.84 -28.24
C ALA A 103 24.39 -4.40 -28.51
N LYS A 104 24.37 -3.96 -29.78
CA LYS A 104 23.90 -2.62 -30.17
C LYS A 104 22.39 -2.50 -29.98
N VAL A 105 21.63 -3.50 -30.41
CA VAL A 105 20.18 -3.56 -30.22
C VAL A 105 19.83 -3.51 -28.75
N ARG A 106 20.52 -4.28 -27.89
CA ARG A 106 20.31 -4.22 -26.44
C ARG A 106 20.52 -2.82 -25.86
N VAL A 107 21.58 -2.13 -26.29
CA VAL A 107 21.85 -0.75 -25.87
C VAL A 107 20.77 0.21 -26.40
N GLN A 108 20.31 0.04 -27.63
CA GLN A 108 19.21 0.83 -28.19
C GLN A 108 17.90 0.64 -27.39
N MET A 109 17.56 -0.59 -27.01
CA MET A 109 16.38 -0.85 -26.18
C MET A 109 16.48 -0.17 -24.82
N ILE A 110 17.64 -0.20 -24.17
CA ILE A 110 17.86 0.49 -22.89
C ILE A 110 17.76 2.01 -23.06
N ARG A 111 18.32 2.58 -24.13
CA ARG A 111 18.22 4.04 -24.41
C ARG A 111 16.78 4.49 -24.61
N LYS A 112 15.96 3.67 -25.30
CA LYS A 112 14.53 3.95 -25.51
C LYS A 112 13.71 3.95 -24.21
N MET A 113 14.22 3.41 -23.09
CA MET A 113 13.50 3.39 -21.81
C MET A 113 13.43 4.77 -21.10
N LEU A 114 14.28 5.73 -21.48
CA LEU A 114 14.35 7.04 -20.81
C LEU A 114 13.02 7.78 -20.94
N GLN A 115 12.54 7.96 -22.17
CA GLN A 115 11.28 8.64 -22.47
C GLN A 115 10.58 7.97 -23.67
N PRO A 116 9.90 6.83 -23.44
CA PRO A 116 9.34 6.04 -24.53
C PRO A 116 8.05 6.64 -25.12
N ALA A 117 7.26 7.34 -24.31
CA ALA A 117 5.98 7.93 -24.73
C ALA A 117 6.07 9.44 -25.03
N GLY A 118 7.29 9.97 -25.20
CA GLY A 118 7.53 11.40 -25.34
C GLY A 118 7.39 12.19 -24.02
N PRO A 119 7.50 13.53 -24.09
CA PRO A 119 7.37 14.39 -22.91
C PRO A 119 6.00 14.21 -22.25
N PRO A 120 5.93 14.29 -20.91
CA PRO A 120 4.67 14.23 -20.21
C PRO A 120 3.75 15.35 -20.69
N PRO A 121 2.42 15.10 -20.75
CA PRO A 121 1.47 16.16 -21.04
C PRO A 121 1.63 17.27 -20.01
N PRO A 122 1.49 18.54 -20.42
CA PRO A 122 1.53 19.63 -19.48
C PRO A 122 0.45 19.43 -18.42
N ARG A 123 0.82 19.63 -17.16
CA ARG A 123 -0.18 19.80 -16.09
C ARG A 123 -0.94 21.08 -16.38
N GLU A 124 -2.22 21.14 -16.05
CA GLU A 124 -3.08 22.30 -16.29
C GLU A 124 -2.34 23.60 -15.88
N GLY A 125 -1.89 24.39 -16.86
CA GLY A 125 -1.18 25.67 -16.65
C GLY A 125 0.27 25.80 -17.12
N GLU A 126 0.94 24.75 -17.60
CA GLU A 126 2.32 24.84 -18.13
C GLU A 126 2.34 24.54 -19.64
N GLU A 127 3.09 25.28 -20.46
CA GLU A 127 3.18 24.97 -21.90
C GLU A 127 4.13 23.80 -22.17
N ALA A 128 3.76 22.94 -23.11
CA ALA A 128 4.53 21.76 -23.48
C ALA A 128 5.79 22.15 -24.28
N PHE A 129 6.98 21.95 -23.71
CA PHE A 129 8.21 21.92 -24.49
C PHE A 129 8.25 20.64 -25.34
N VAL A 130 7.83 20.74 -26.59
CA VAL A 130 7.98 19.66 -27.57
C VAL A 130 9.36 19.77 -28.19
N ALA A 131 10.29 18.92 -27.76
CA ALA A 131 11.57 18.77 -28.44
C ALA A 131 11.32 18.28 -29.88
N PRO A 132 12.01 18.83 -30.90
CA PRO A 132 11.83 18.42 -32.28
C PRO A 132 12.13 16.93 -32.44
N ARG A 133 11.17 16.22 -33.06
CA ARG A 133 11.28 14.80 -33.40
C ARG A 133 12.45 14.65 -34.38
N GLN A 134 13.54 14.02 -33.97
CA GLN A 134 14.61 13.66 -34.90
C GLN A 134 14.05 12.61 -35.87
N GLU A 135 13.85 13.01 -37.12
CA GLU A 135 13.59 12.09 -38.23
C GLU A 135 14.90 11.33 -38.49
N GLU A 136 15.00 10.12 -37.95
CA GLU A 136 16.13 9.22 -38.22
C GLU A 136 15.87 8.55 -39.58
N SER A 137 16.65 8.95 -40.59
CA SER A 137 16.70 8.37 -41.95
C SER A 137 17.70 7.23 -42.05
#